data_AF-A0AAW1QFI0-F1
#
_entry.id   AF-A0AAW1QFI0-F1
#
_cell.length_a   1.000
_cell.length_b   1.000
_cell.length_c   1.000
_cell.angle_alpha   90.00
_cell.angle_beta   90.00
_cell.angle_gamma   90.00
#
_symmetry.space_group_name_H-M   'P 1'
#
loop_
_entity.id
_entity.type
_entity.pdbx_description
1 polymer ?
#
loop_
_entity_poly.entity_id
_entity_poly.type
_entity_poly.pdbx_seq_one_letter_code
_entity_poly.pdbx_strand_id
1 'polypeptide(L)'
;MGTYNQLFAVYAQARKAGHGPAAPYPVLALDEANVLYEWQQGDAQQQNDLRALLRYFVKVSKQEQEAHVILVTSAYGFQSWLCKEIGVQFHAAHVIGDFDELAAKAFFTEHALPAMRGVVGKVDVEDASWETIFEVCGGNAGLLLSAAAASESDWALGLRDVWREIMEKVRSGLRSPSGWATQQYITATKQLLAASYHAVNADDLAEALGDDGAAALDAMVKGKLLAYCPESAWARDVPVDAFDALSTNLDPREI
;
A
#
# COMPACT_ATOMS: atom_id res chain seq x y z
N MET A 1 11.44 20.45 -27.14
CA MET A 1 11.79 19.05 -26.84
C MET A 1 13.15 19.02 -26.18
N GLY A 2 13.20 19.22 -24.87
CA GLY A 2 14.39 19.01 -24.05
C GLY A 2 13.88 18.36 -22.78
N THR A 3 13.90 17.04 -22.70
CA THR A 3 12.94 16.36 -21.80
C THR A 3 13.55 15.38 -20.80
N TYR A 4 14.77 14.86 -20.98
CA TYR A 4 15.40 13.98 -19.97
C TYR A 4 16.92 14.16 -19.87
N ASN A 5 17.60 14.32 -21.00
CA ASN A 5 19.06 14.49 -21.05
C ASN A 5 19.56 15.77 -20.34
N GLN A 6 18.75 16.82 -20.26
CA GLN A 6 19.11 18.05 -19.56
C GLN A 6 19.05 17.89 -18.04
N LEU A 7 18.05 17.16 -17.53
CA LEU A 7 17.95 16.82 -16.11
C LEU A 7 19.18 15.99 -15.67
N PHE A 8 19.58 15.04 -16.52
CA PHE A 8 20.78 14.24 -16.33
C PHE A 8 22.08 15.03 -16.45
N ALA A 9 22.18 15.99 -17.37
CA ALA A 9 23.37 16.81 -17.51
C ALA A 9 23.59 17.69 -16.27
N VAL A 10 22.52 18.31 -15.76
CA VAL A 10 22.53 19.08 -14.52
C VAL A 10 22.91 18.18 -13.32
N TYR A 11 22.36 16.96 -13.28
CA TYR A 11 22.65 15.98 -12.24
C TYR A 11 24.11 15.46 -12.27
N ALA A 12 24.62 15.09 -13.45
CA ALA A 12 26.00 14.67 -13.64
C ALA A 12 26.99 15.80 -13.30
N GLN A 13 26.61 17.05 -13.54
CA GLN A 13 27.37 18.23 -13.07
C GLN A 13 27.35 18.35 -11.55
N ALA A 14 26.20 18.17 -10.90
CA ALA A 14 26.09 18.22 -9.44
C ALA A 14 26.95 17.13 -8.76
N ARG A 15 26.98 15.91 -9.32
CA ARG A 15 27.86 14.82 -8.85
C ARG A 15 29.35 15.19 -8.95
N LYS A 16 29.77 15.77 -10.08
CA LYS A 16 31.15 16.24 -10.27
C LYS A 16 31.53 17.41 -9.36
N ALA A 17 30.56 18.22 -8.95
CA ALA A 17 30.80 19.45 -8.20
C ALA A 17 30.82 19.28 -6.68
N GLY A 18 30.26 18.19 -6.11
CA GLY A 18 30.00 18.14 -4.66
C GLY A 18 30.41 16.88 -3.89
N HIS A 19 30.64 15.73 -4.53
CA HIS A 19 30.71 14.49 -3.77
C HIS A 19 31.73 13.49 -4.32
N GLY A 20 32.66 13.07 -3.46
CA GLY A 20 33.60 11.99 -3.73
C GLY A 20 32.91 10.63 -3.94
N PRO A 21 33.67 9.55 -4.22
CA PRO A 21 33.16 8.21 -4.55
C PRO A 21 32.32 7.52 -3.45
N ALA A 22 32.04 8.20 -2.32
CA ALA A 22 31.32 7.68 -1.17
C ALA A 22 29.92 8.31 -0.95
N ALA A 23 29.43 9.19 -1.83
CA ALA A 23 28.07 9.72 -1.68
C ALA A 23 27.00 8.70 -2.09
N PRO A 24 25.88 8.61 -1.34
CA PRO A 24 24.80 7.70 -1.64
C PRO A 24 24.19 8.01 -3.01
N TYR A 25 23.73 6.96 -3.71
CA TYR A 25 23.00 7.13 -4.96
C TYR A 25 21.71 7.92 -4.72
N PRO A 26 21.31 8.78 -5.68
CA PRO A 26 20.05 9.50 -5.59
C PRO A 26 18.89 8.52 -5.56
N VAL A 27 17.78 8.96 -4.97
CA VAL A 27 16.53 8.20 -4.94
C VAL A 27 15.50 8.94 -5.78
N LEU A 28 14.98 8.29 -6.81
CA LEU A 28 13.80 8.70 -7.55
C LEU A 28 12.58 8.07 -6.87
N ALA A 29 11.83 8.87 -6.10
CA ALA A 29 10.61 8.42 -5.46
C ALA A 29 9.40 8.95 -6.23
N LEU A 30 8.52 8.03 -6.68
CA LEU A 30 7.27 8.37 -7.33
C LEU A 30 6.13 7.93 -6.41
N ASP A 31 5.42 8.90 -5.86
CA ASP A 31 4.16 8.68 -5.17
C ASP A 31 3.01 8.50 -6.18
N GLU A 32 1.95 7.83 -5.76
CA GLU A 32 0.80 7.47 -6.60
C GLU A 32 1.20 6.80 -7.93
N ALA A 33 2.20 5.91 -7.88
CA ALA A 33 2.77 5.27 -9.06
C ALA A 33 1.72 4.47 -9.88
N ASN A 34 0.57 4.13 -9.28
CA ASN A 34 -0.56 3.54 -9.99
C ASN A 34 -1.08 4.38 -11.17
N VAL A 35 -0.81 5.68 -11.23
CA VAL A 35 -1.14 6.52 -12.40
C VAL A 35 -0.42 6.03 -13.67
N LEU A 36 0.75 5.40 -13.54
CA LEU A 36 1.46 4.80 -14.68
C LEU A 36 0.65 3.66 -15.34
N TYR A 37 -0.22 2.99 -14.58
CA TYR A 37 -1.13 1.96 -15.11
C TYR A 37 -2.15 2.57 -16.08
N GLU A 38 -2.60 3.79 -15.83
CA GLU A 38 -3.59 4.48 -16.66
C GLU A 38 -3.02 4.81 -18.05
N TRP A 39 -1.71 5.03 -18.14
CA TRP A 39 -1.02 5.31 -19.41
C TRP A 39 -1.06 4.12 -20.37
N GLN A 40 -1.28 2.91 -19.87
CA GLN A 40 -1.48 1.72 -20.70
C GLN A 40 -2.76 1.82 -21.56
N GLN A 41 -3.78 2.52 -21.07
CA GLN A 41 -5.04 2.75 -21.79
C GLN A 41 -4.96 3.96 -22.72
N GLY A 42 -3.84 4.67 -22.70
CA GLY A 42 -3.55 5.82 -23.54
C GLY A 42 -3.32 5.46 -25.00
N ASP A 43 -3.04 6.49 -25.81
CA ASP A 43 -2.69 6.33 -27.21
C ASP A 43 -1.34 5.60 -27.40
N ALA A 44 -1.01 5.28 -28.66
CA ALA A 44 0.22 4.56 -28.97
C ALA A 44 1.49 5.31 -28.52
N GLN A 45 1.46 6.65 -28.47
CA GLN A 45 2.58 7.45 -28.01
C GLN A 45 2.75 7.32 -26.49
N GLN A 46 1.66 7.44 -25.73
CA GLN A 46 1.67 7.27 -24.27
C GLN A 46 2.16 5.88 -23.86
N GLN A 47 1.72 4.83 -24.58
CA GLN A 47 2.20 3.47 -24.35
C GLN A 47 3.70 3.31 -24.64
N ASN A 48 4.21 3.97 -25.68
CA ASN A 48 5.63 3.95 -26.00
C ASN A 48 6.46 4.71 -24.95
N ASP A 49 5.95 5.86 -24.47
CA ASP A 49 6.60 6.66 -23.43
C ASP A 49 6.63 5.90 -22.09
N LEU A 50 5.55 5.22 -21.72
CA LEU A 50 5.50 4.33 -20.56
C LEU A 50 6.57 3.23 -20.65
N ARG A 51 6.65 2.51 -21.78
CA ARG A 51 7.68 1.47 -21.97
C ARG A 51 9.10 2.04 -21.90
N ALA A 52 9.32 3.22 -22.47
CA ALA A 52 10.62 3.89 -22.42
C ALA A 52 10.98 4.27 -20.98
N LEU A 53 10.03 4.80 -20.21
CA LEU A 53 10.20 5.17 -18.81
C LEU A 53 10.52 3.96 -17.92
N LEU A 54 9.77 2.86 -18.07
CA LEU A 54 10.01 1.64 -17.29
C LEU A 54 11.38 1.01 -17.61
N ARG A 55 11.75 0.97 -18.90
CA ARG A 55 13.11 0.54 -19.31
C ARG A 55 14.18 1.43 -18.71
N TYR A 56 13.93 2.74 -18.67
CA TYR A 56 14.83 3.69 -18.06
C TYR A 56 14.98 3.46 -16.55
N PHE A 57 13.90 3.20 -15.81
CA PHE A 57 13.97 2.85 -14.38
C PHE A 57 14.83 1.62 -14.14
N VAL A 58 14.64 0.54 -14.92
CA VAL A 58 15.45 -0.67 -14.82
C VAL A 58 16.92 -0.37 -15.14
N LYS A 59 17.16 0.40 -16.20
CA LYS A 59 18.50 0.78 -16.63
C LYS A 59 19.25 1.53 -15.54
N VAL A 60 18.67 2.61 -15.03
CA VAL A 60 19.34 3.47 -14.04
C VAL A 60 19.51 2.80 -12.68
N SER A 61 18.59 1.90 -12.29
CA SER A 61 18.61 1.30 -10.95
C SER A 61 19.25 -0.07 -10.85
N LYS A 62 19.03 -0.95 -11.83
CA LYS A 62 19.50 -2.33 -11.78
C LYS A 62 20.71 -2.60 -12.67
N GLN A 63 20.82 -1.90 -13.81
CA GLN A 63 21.89 -2.16 -14.79
C GLN A 63 23.10 -1.26 -14.59
N GLU A 64 22.89 0.06 -14.55
CA GLU A 64 23.96 1.06 -14.41
C GLU A 64 24.20 1.48 -12.95
N GLN A 65 23.27 1.14 -12.04
CA GLN A 65 23.34 1.44 -10.61
C GLN A 65 23.65 2.91 -10.32
N GLU A 66 23.02 3.81 -11.06
CA GLU A 66 23.24 5.26 -10.94
C GLU A 66 22.22 5.94 -10.02
N ALA A 67 21.09 5.29 -9.72
CA ALA A 67 20.02 5.78 -8.84
C ALA A 67 19.22 4.62 -8.24
N HIS A 68 18.58 4.84 -7.08
CA HIS A 68 17.48 3.99 -6.61
C HIS A 68 16.16 4.52 -7.18
N VAL A 69 15.23 3.61 -7.48
CA VAL A 69 13.86 3.98 -7.87
C VAL A 69 12.91 3.34 -6.87
N ILE A 70 12.06 4.17 -6.26
CA ILE A 70 11.01 3.76 -5.32
C ILE A 70 9.67 4.17 -5.93
N LEU A 71 8.78 3.21 -6.11
CA LEU A 71 7.42 3.42 -6.60
C LEU A 71 6.47 3.15 -5.43
N VAL A 72 5.70 4.17 -5.02
CA VAL A 72 4.75 4.09 -3.91
C VAL A 72 3.34 4.07 -4.49
N THR A 73 2.50 3.16 -4.00
CA THR A 73 1.14 2.96 -4.52
C THR A 73 0.23 2.39 -3.44
N SER A 74 -1.05 2.77 -3.49
CA SER A 74 -2.12 2.14 -2.72
C SER A 74 -2.92 1.10 -3.55
N ALA A 75 -2.55 0.90 -4.82
CA ALA A 75 -3.25 -0.02 -5.72
C ALA A 75 -2.62 -1.42 -5.70
N TYR A 76 -3.32 -2.38 -5.09
CA TYR A 76 -2.87 -3.76 -4.94
C TYR A 76 -2.56 -4.47 -6.28
N GLY A 77 -3.27 -4.14 -7.36
CA GLY A 77 -3.01 -4.70 -8.70
C GLY A 77 -1.72 -4.20 -9.37
N PHE A 78 -1.07 -3.18 -8.82
CA PHE A 78 0.09 -2.53 -9.42
C PHE A 78 1.31 -3.45 -9.49
N GLN A 79 1.57 -4.24 -8.44
CA GLN A 79 2.70 -5.18 -8.42
C GLN A 79 2.57 -6.21 -9.55
N SER A 80 1.42 -6.87 -9.66
CA SER A 80 1.15 -7.86 -10.71
C SER A 80 1.30 -7.28 -12.12
N TRP A 81 0.91 -6.03 -12.31
CA TRP A 81 1.15 -5.31 -13.56
C TRP A 81 2.64 -5.04 -13.81
N LEU A 82 3.34 -4.50 -12.81
CA LEU A 82 4.77 -4.20 -12.91
C LEU A 82 5.60 -5.46 -13.20
N CYS A 83 5.27 -6.59 -12.56
CA CYS A 83 5.85 -7.90 -12.86
C CYS A 83 5.74 -8.27 -14.34
N LYS A 84 4.61 -7.98 -14.99
CA LYS A 84 4.39 -8.29 -16.41
C LYS A 84 5.18 -7.35 -17.32
N GLU A 85 5.28 -6.07 -16.95
CA GLU A 85 5.91 -5.05 -17.78
C GLU A 85 7.44 -5.09 -17.75
N ILE A 86 8.04 -5.31 -16.56
CA ILE A 86 9.50 -5.30 -16.42
C ILE A 86 10.10 -6.65 -16.01
N GLY A 87 9.31 -7.57 -15.44
CA GLY A 87 9.80 -8.85 -14.90
C GLY A 87 10.01 -8.81 -13.38
N VAL A 88 9.78 -9.96 -12.74
CA VAL A 88 9.86 -10.11 -11.27
C VAL A 88 11.27 -9.84 -10.72
N GLN A 89 12.30 -10.16 -11.48
CA GLN A 89 13.71 -10.01 -11.10
C GLN A 89 14.20 -8.55 -11.04
N PHE A 90 13.41 -7.60 -11.54
CA PHE A 90 13.82 -6.20 -11.63
C PHE A 90 13.19 -5.28 -10.58
N HIS A 91 12.40 -5.81 -9.65
CA HIS A 91 11.85 -5.05 -8.54
C HIS A 91 11.77 -5.90 -7.27
N ALA A 92 11.67 -5.20 -6.14
CA ALA A 92 11.27 -5.79 -4.87
C ALA A 92 10.02 -5.03 -4.41
N ALA A 93 9.03 -5.76 -3.90
CA ALA A 93 7.80 -5.17 -3.36
C ALA A 93 7.85 -5.24 -1.84
N HIS A 94 7.54 -4.12 -1.19
CA HIS A 94 7.36 -4.05 0.25
C HIS A 94 5.98 -3.49 0.53
N VAL A 95 5.24 -4.17 1.41
CA VAL A 95 3.96 -3.70 1.91
C VAL A 95 4.15 -3.10 3.28
N ILE A 96 3.59 -1.91 3.46
CA ILE A 96 3.46 -1.27 4.76
C ILE A 96 2.06 -1.64 5.25
N GLY A 97 2.02 -2.47 6.29
CA GLY A 97 0.78 -2.86 6.95
C GLY A 97 0.33 -1.87 8.00
N ASP A 98 -0.75 -2.22 8.69
CA ASP A 98 -1.24 -1.46 9.83
C ASP A 98 -0.32 -1.63 11.06
N PHE A 99 -0.40 -0.69 12.00
CA PHE A 99 0.26 -0.84 13.30
C PHE A 99 -0.40 -1.92 14.15
N ASP A 100 0.37 -2.64 14.96
CA ASP A 100 -0.22 -3.34 16.11
C ASP A 100 -0.79 -2.33 17.12
N GLU A 101 -1.61 -2.79 18.08
CA GLU A 101 -2.29 -1.89 19.02
C GLU A 101 -1.32 -1.01 19.82
N LEU A 102 -0.18 -1.57 20.25
CA LEU A 102 0.79 -0.84 21.05
C LEU A 102 1.47 0.25 20.22
N ALA A 103 1.90 -0.10 19.01
CA ALA A 103 2.51 0.83 18.05
C ALA A 103 1.50 1.88 17.58
N ALA A 104 0.23 1.52 17.40
CA ALA A 104 -0.85 2.42 17.02
C ALA A 104 -1.08 3.46 18.13
N LYS A 105 -1.12 3.03 19.40
CA LYS A 105 -1.29 3.94 20.55
C LYS A 105 -0.10 4.89 20.68
N ALA A 106 1.11 4.38 20.53
CA ALA A 106 2.33 5.19 20.54
C ALA A 106 2.31 6.22 19.40
N PHE A 107 2.06 5.78 18.16
CA PHE A 107 1.94 6.68 17.01
C PHE A 107 0.87 7.75 17.23
N PHE A 108 -0.31 7.38 17.71
CA PHE A 108 -1.41 8.30 17.92
C PHE A 108 -1.08 9.37 18.98
N THR A 109 -0.53 8.95 20.12
CA THR A 109 -0.25 9.83 21.27
C THR A 109 1.04 10.64 21.13
N GLU A 110 2.05 10.12 20.43
CA GLU A 110 3.37 10.75 20.30
C GLU A 110 3.56 11.52 18.98
N HIS A 111 2.74 11.23 17.96
CA HIS A 111 2.88 11.84 16.64
C HIS A 111 1.58 12.44 16.10
N ALA A 112 0.50 11.67 15.98
CA ALA A 112 -0.72 12.14 15.33
C ALA A 112 -1.39 13.29 16.10
N LEU A 113 -1.68 13.11 17.39
CA LEU A 113 -2.29 14.13 18.23
C LEU A 113 -1.40 15.36 18.42
N PRO A 114 -0.09 15.22 18.72
CA PRO A 114 0.80 16.37 18.86
C PRO A 114 0.86 17.21 17.58
N ALA A 115 0.94 16.57 16.41
CA ALA A 115 0.96 17.26 15.13
C ALA A 115 -0.34 18.04 14.87
N MET A 116 -1.50 17.44 15.11
CA MET A 116 -2.80 18.09 14.90
C MET A 116 -3.04 19.26 15.86
N ARG A 117 -2.44 19.22 17.04
CA ARG A 117 -2.58 20.26 18.07
C ARG A 117 -1.47 21.31 18.06
N GLY A 118 -0.43 21.10 17.27
CA GLY A 118 0.75 21.97 17.26
C GLY A 118 1.50 21.98 18.59
N VAL A 119 1.49 20.86 19.33
CA VAL A 119 2.23 20.70 20.59
C VAL A 119 3.44 19.80 20.41
N VAL A 120 4.44 19.99 21.27
CA VAL A 120 5.65 19.15 21.29
C VAL A 120 5.53 18.16 22.44
N GLY A 121 5.75 16.88 22.12
CA GLY A 121 5.71 15.79 23.10
C GLY A 121 4.38 15.04 23.10
N LYS A 122 4.33 13.99 23.92
CA LYS A 122 3.21 13.05 24.00
C LYS A 122 1.94 13.72 24.54
N VAL A 123 0.81 13.42 23.91
CA VAL A 123 -0.54 13.75 24.38
C VAL A 123 -1.19 12.47 24.87
N ASP A 124 -1.51 12.40 26.16
CA ASP A 124 -2.14 11.22 26.74
C ASP A 124 -3.61 11.12 26.35
N VAL A 125 -4.07 9.88 26.19
CA VAL A 125 -5.46 9.52 25.89
C VAL A 125 -5.89 8.50 26.93
N GLU A 126 -7.06 8.71 27.54
CA GLU A 126 -7.63 7.76 28.50
C GLU A 126 -7.88 6.40 27.83
N ASP A 127 -7.65 5.31 28.56
CA ASP A 127 -7.72 3.95 28.00
C ASP A 127 -9.08 3.65 27.36
N ALA A 128 -10.18 4.07 27.98
CA ALA A 128 -11.53 3.88 27.41
C ALA A 128 -11.73 4.64 26.07
N SER A 129 -11.11 5.82 25.94
CA SER A 129 -11.13 6.56 24.68
C SER A 129 -10.25 5.86 23.64
N TRP A 130 -9.08 5.36 24.04
CA TRP A 130 -8.21 4.59 23.16
C TRP A 130 -8.87 3.33 22.62
N GLU A 131 -9.52 2.53 23.49
CA GLU A 131 -10.24 1.32 23.06
C GLU A 131 -11.26 1.64 21.96
N THR A 132 -12.05 2.70 22.14
CA THR A 132 -13.05 3.13 21.15
C THR A 132 -12.41 3.60 19.84
N ILE A 133 -11.29 4.33 19.92
CA ILE A 133 -10.54 4.78 18.73
C ILE A 133 -9.97 3.59 17.98
N PHE A 134 -9.35 2.65 18.69
CA PHE A 134 -8.73 1.48 18.08
C PHE A 134 -9.77 0.52 17.49
N GLU A 135 -10.94 0.38 18.09
CA GLU A 135 -12.04 -0.41 17.52
C GLU A 135 -12.48 0.10 16.14
N VAL A 136 -12.44 1.42 15.91
CA VAL A 136 -12.87 2.03 14.64
C VAL A 136 -11.72 2.18 13.63
N CYS A 137 -10.55 2.58 14.10
CA CYS A 137 -9.41 2.91 13.25
C CYS A 137 -8.44 1.75 13.06
N GLY A 138 -8.44 0.78 13.97
CA GLY A 138 -7.39 -0.24 14.06
C GLY A 138 -6.00 0.39 14.13
N GLY A 139 -5.05 -0.27 13.48
CA GLY A 139 -3.69 0.22 13.31
C GLY A 139 -3.47 1.17 12.14
N ASN A 140 -4.53 1.57 11.42
CA ASN A 140 -4.35 2.30 10.18
C ASN A 140 -3.93 3.76 10.42
N ALA A 141 -2.71 4.10 10.00
CA ALA A 141 -2.13 5.43 10.22
C ALA A 141 -3.00 6.57 9.65
N GLY A 142 -3.63 6.37 8.49
CA GLY A 142 -4.50 7.35 7.87
C GLY A 142 -5.78 7.59 8.67
N LEU A 143 -6.45 6.52 9.11
CA LEU A 143 -7.64 6.63 9.95
C LEU A 143 -7.32 7.23 11.32
N LEU A 144 -6.17 6.88 11.90
CA LEU A 144 -5.68 7.47 13.14
C LEU A 144 -5.39 8.97 13.00
N LEU A 145 -4.82 9.42 11.87
CA LEU A 145 -4.66 10.85 11.59
C LEU A 145 -6.00 11.57 11.43
N SER A 146 -6.96 10.95 10.73
CA SER A 146 -8.32 11.50 10.60
C SER A 146 -9.03 11.57 11.96
N ALA A 147 -8.86 10.56 12.81
CA ALA A 147 -9.37 10.58 14.18
C ALA A 147 -8.68 11.66 15.01
N ALA A 148 -7.36 11.84 14.89
CA ALA A 148 -6.60 12.87 15.61
C ALA A 148 -6.99 14.30 15.21
N ALA A 149 -7.49 14.50 13.98
CA ALA A 149 -8.03 15.77 13.52
C ALA A 149 -9.39 16.10 14.17
N ALA A 150 -10.05 15.13 14.80
CA ALA A 150 -11.28 15.35 15.57
C ALA A 150 -10.98 15.95 16.97
N SER A 151 -11.99 16.60 17.55
CA SER A 151 -11.87 17.19 18.88
C SER A 151 -11.87 16.10 19.97
N GLU A 152 -10.97 16.26 20.94
CA GLU A 152 -10.83 15.42 22.12
C GLU A 152 -12.10 15.31 22.96
N SER A 153 -12.90 16.38 22.98
CA SER A 153 -14.19 16.43 23.68
C SER A 153 -15.31 15.63 23.00
N ASP A 154 -15.08 15.15 21.78
CA ASP A 154 -16.10 14.47 20.98
C ASP A 154 -15.49 13.45 20.00
N TRP A 155 -14.69 12.51 20.55
CA TRP A 155 -14.22 11.36 19.78
C TRP A 155 -15.36 10.62 19.09
N ALA A 156 -16.53 10.54 19.73
CA ALA A 156 -17.71 9.89 19.17
C ALA A 156 -18.16 10.52 17.83
N LEU A 157 -18.09 11.85 17.69
CA LEU A 157 -18.40 12.53 16.43
C LEU A 157 -17.29 12.36 15.40
N GLY A 158 -16.02 12.48 15.81
CA GLY A 158 -14.88 12.26 14.93
C GLY A 158 -14.84 10.86 14.32
N LEU A 159 -15.01 9.85 15.18
CA LEU A 159 -15.08 8.45 14.78
C LEU A 159 -16.33 8.14 13.94
N ARG A 160 -17.44 8.86 14.15
CA ARG A 160 -18.62 8.74 13.28
C ARG A 160 -18.33 9.19 11.85
N ASP A 161 -17.52 10.24 11.67
CA ASP A 161 -17.15 10.73 10.35
C ASP A 161 -16.18 9.75 9.65
N VAL A 162 -15.20 9.24 10.39
CA VAL A 162 -14.31 8.15 9.93
C VAL A 162 -15.14 6.93 9.52
N TRP A 163 -16.04 6.47 10.38
CA TRP A 163 -16.93 5.34 10.12
C TRP A 163 -17.82 5.55 8.89
N ARG A 164 -18.35 6.78 8.72
CA ARG A 164 -19.17 7.13 7.56
C ARG A 164 -18.38 7.03 6.26
N GLU A 165 -17.13 7.48 6.25
CA GLU A 165 -16.27 7.37 5.08
C GLU A 165 -15.97 5.92 4.71
N ILE A 166 -15.64 5.08 5.71
CA ILE A 166 -15.44 3.64 5.53
C ILE A 166 -16.71 3.00 4.95
N MET A 167 -17.87 3.28 5.55
CA MET A 167 -19.14 2.72 5.12
C MET A 167 -19.54 3.19 3.72
N GLU A 168 -19.21 4.41 3.33
CA GLU A 168 -19.48 4.90 1.98
C GLU A 168 -18.61 4.18 0.95
N LYS A 169 -17.32 3.95 1.25
CA LYS A 169 -16.43 3.14 0.40
C LYS A 169 -16.97 1.71 0.24
N VAL A 170 -17.34 1.06 1.33
CA VAL A 170 -17.96 -0.28 1.31
C VAL A 170 -19.25 -0.29 0.49
N ARG A 171 -20.14 0.69 0.72
CA ARG A 171 -21.41 0.82 -0.03
C ARG A 171 -21.18 1.08 -1.50
N SER A 172 -20.20 1.91 -1.87
CA SER A 172 -19.87 2.18 -3.27
C SER A 172 -19.38 0.92 -3.99
N GLY A 173 -18.52 0.13 -3.35
CA GLY A 173 -18.05 -1.13 -3.91
C GLY A 173 -19.17 -2.16 -4.02
N LEU A 174 -20.10 -2.18 -3.06
CA LEU A 174 -21.31 -3.02 -3.12
C LEU A 174 -22.31 -2.60 -4.20
N ARG A 175 -22.37 -1.31 -4.57
CA ARG A 175 -23.33 -0.76 -5.54
C ARG A 175 -22.87 -0.91 -7.00
N SER A 176 -21.60 -1.22 -7.24
CA SER A 176 -21.07 -1.56 -8.57
C SER A 176 -20.43 -2.96 -8.60
N PRO A 177 -21.23 -4.04 -8.45
CA PRO A 177 -20.71 -5.38 -8.65
C PRO A 177 -20.49 -5.59 -10.16
N SER A 178 -19.29 -5.32 -10.64
CA SER A 178 -18.85 -5.86 -11.93
C SER A 178 -17.97 -7.06 -11.65
N GLY A 179 -18.50 -8.27 -11.87
CA GLY A 179 -17.70 -9.50 -11.84
C GLY A 179 -17.79 -10.35 -10.57
N TRP A 180 -18.65 -10.03 -9.60
CA TRP A 180 -18.96 -10.92 -8.46
C TRP A 180 -20.43 -10.82 -8.03
N ALA A 181 -20.96 -11.90 -7.45
CA ALA A 181 -22.29 -11.95 -6.83
C ALA A 181 -22.26 -11.46 -5.38
N THR A 182 -23.37 -10.91 -4.89
CA THR A 182 -23.51 -10.48 -3.47
C THR A 182 -23.17 -11.60 -2.49
N GLN A 183 -23.58 -12.84 -2.79
CA GLN A 183 -23.30 -13.97 -1.93
C GLN A 183 -21.79 -14.28 -1.85
N GLN A 184 -21.05 -14.11 -2.96
CA GLN A 184 -19.60 -14.27 -2.97
C GLN A 184 -18.93 -13.23 -2.08
N TYR A 185 -19.35 -11.96 -2.15
CA TYR A 185 -18.82 -10.92 -1.26
C TYR A 185 -19.12 -11.21 0.22
N ILE A 186 -20.34 -11.65 0.54
CA ILE A 186 -20.70 -12.04 1.92
C ILE A 186 -19.83 -13.21 2.39
N THR A 187 -19.61 -14.21 1.54
CA THR A 187 -18.75 -15.36 1.86
C THR A 187 -17.31 -14.90 2.11
N ALA A 188 -16.74 -14.06 1.23
CA ALA A 188 -15.39 -13.55 1.40
C ALA A 188 -15.23 -12.77 2.73
N THR A 189 -16.18 -11.88 3.00
CA THR A 189 -16.18 -11.09 4.24
C THR A 189 -16.24 -11.97 5.48
N LYS A 190 -17.09 -13.01 5.47
CA LYS A 190 -17.19 -13.95 6.59
C LYS A 190 -15.91 -14.75 6.81
N GLN A 191 -15.28 -15.21 5.73
CA GLN A 191 -14.02 -15.95 5.81
C GLN A 191 -12.92 -15.06 6.43
N LEU A 192 -12.77 -13.82 5.94
CA LEU A 192 -11.79 -12.87 6.46
C LEU A 192 -12.07 -12.50 7.93
N LEU A 193 -13.32 -12.25 8.30
CA LEU A 193 -13.67 -11.93 9.69
C LEU A 193 -13.45 -13.10 10.66
N ALA A 194 -13.57 -14.34 10.18
CA ALA A 194 -13.34 -15.54 10.98
C ALA A 194 -11.87 -15.95 11.06
N ALA A 195 -11.06 -15.51 10.10
CA ALA A 195 -9.64 -15.85 10.03
C ALA A 195 -8.79 -15.00 10.98
N SER A 196 -7.71 -15.60 11.45
CA SER A 196 -6.67 -14.87 12.21
C SER A 196 -6.10 -13.75 11.35
N TYR A 197 -5.88 -12.58 11.96
CA TYR A 197 -5.32 -11.39 11.29
C TYR A 197 -6.14 -10.87 10.09
N HIS A 198 -7.38 -11.31 9.94
CA HIS A 198 -8.23 -10.98 8.81
C HIS A 198 -7.64 -11.31 7.43
N ALA A 199 -6.80 -12.34 7.37
CA ALA A 199 -6.11 -12.80 6.17
C ALA A 199 -6.47 -14.26 5.86
N VAL A 200 -6.63 -14.59 4.58
CA VAL A 200 -6.95 -15.94 4.09
C VAL A 200 -6.11 -16.21 2.84
N ASN A 201 -5.69 -17.45 2.63
CA ASN A 201 -5.05 -17.87 1.39
C ASN A 201 -5.97 -17.58 0.19
N ALA A 202 -5.40 -17.03 -0.89
CA ALA A 202 -6.17 -16.62 -2.06
C ALA A 202 -6.85 -17.79 -2.78
N ASP A 203 -6.20 -18.95 -2.85
CA ASP A 203 -6.74 -20.15 -3.50
C ASP A 203 -7.88 -20.74 -2.68
N ASP A 204 -7.72 -20.84 -1.36
CA ASP A 204 -8.77 -21.31 -0.44
C ASP A 204 -10.00 -20.37 -0.48
N LEU A 205 -9.75 -19.06 -0.53
CA LEU A 205 -10.82 -18.08 -0.65
C LEU A 205 -11.52 -18.23 -2.00
N ALA A 206 -10.78 -18.35 -3.10
CA ALA A 206 -11.35 -18.57 -4.43
C ALA A 206 -12.19 -19.85 -4.48
N GLU A 207 -11.73 -20.95 -3.89
CA GLU A 207 -12.51 -22.20 -3.78
C GLU A 207 -13.81 -21.99 -2.99
N ALA A 208 -13.74 -21.28 -1.85
CA ALA A 208 -14.92 -20.95 -1.05
C ALA A 208 -15.94 -20.07 -1.79
N LEU A 209 -15.52 -19.34 -2.84
CA LEU A 209 -16.39 -18.51 -3.68
C LEU A 209 -17.07 -19.29 -4.83
N GLY A 210 -16.76 -20.57 -5.01
CA GLY A 210 -17.38 -21.47 -5.98
C GLY A 210 -16.70 -21.48 -7.37
N ASP A 211 -17.39 -22.02 -8.37
CA ASP A 211 -16.82 -22.31 -9.70
C ASP A 211 -16.21 -21.08 -10.42
N ASP A 212 -16.79 -19.88 -10.24
CA ASP A 212 -16.26 -18.60 -10.76
C ASP A 212 -15.48 -17.80 -9.70
N GLY A 213 -15.07 -18.45 -8.62
CA GLY A 213 -14.53 -17.81 -7.43
C GLY A 213 -13.24 -17.03 -7.65
N ALA A 214 -12.34 -17.53 -8.50
CA ALA A 214 -11.10 -16.83 -8.87
C ALA A 214 -11.38 -15.53 -9.64
N ALA A 215 -12.35 -15.54 -10.57
CA ALA A 215 -12.75 -14.35 -11.31
C ALA A 215 -13.45 -13.34 -10.39
N ALA A 216 -14.28 -13.82 -9.46
CA ALA A 216 -14.92 -12.99 -8.45
C ALA A 216 -13.90 -12.34 -7.50
N LEU A 217 -12.89 -13.09 -7.06
CA LEU A 217 -11.80 -12.57 -6.23
C LEU A 217 -11.02 -11.47 -6.96
N ASP A 218 -10.58 -11.71 -8.19
CA ASP A 218 -9.89 -10.71 -9.02
C ASP A 218 -10.75 -9.46 -9.24
N ALA A 219 -12.04 -9.63 -9.47
CA ALA A 219 -12.97 -8.52 -9.61
C ALA A 219 -13.15 -7.72 -8.31
N MET A 220 -13.23 -8.37 -7.14
CA MET A 220 -13.26 -7.69 -5.84
C MET A 220 -11.96 -6.93 -5.55
N VAL A 221 -10.80 -7.48 -5.93
CA VAL A 221 -9.50 -6.79 -5.80
C VAL A 221 -9.43 -5.58 -6.72
N LYS A 222 -9.86 -5.71 -7.98
CA LYS A 222 -9.98 -4.57 -8.91
C LYS A 222 -10.95 -3.51 -8.42
N GLY A 223 -12.04 -3.94 -7.77
CA GLY A 223 -13.02 -3.09 -7.12
C GLY A 223 -12.56 -2.46 -5.80
N LYS A 224 -11.32 -2.70 -5.37
CA LYS A 224 -10.74 -2.22 -4.10
C LYS A 224 -11.53 -2.64 -2.86
N LEU A 225 -12.25 -3.76 -2.95
CA LEU A 225 -12.97 -4.36 -1.82
C LEU A 225 -12.07 -5.32 -1.03
N LEU A 226 -11.18 -6.01 -1.75
CA LEU A 226 -10.20 -6.92 -1.21
C LEU A 226 -8.80 -6.52 -1.69
N ALA A 227 -7.79 -7.04 -1.02
CA ALA A 227 -6.40 -6.78 -1.30
C ALA A 227 -5.61 -8.08 -1.25
N TYR A 228 -4.65 -8.23 -2.17
CA TYR A 228 -3.58 -9.18 -1.96
C TYR A 228 -2.56 -8.55 -1.02
N CYS A 229 -2.29 -9.21 0.10
CA CYS A 229 -1.19 -8.86 0.98
C CYS A 229 -0.01 -9.78 0.64
N PRO A 230 1.00 -9.35 -0.12
CA PRO A 230 2.22 -10.12 -0.26
C PRO A 230 2.98 -10.14 1.07
N GLU A 231 3.69 -11.23 1.33
CA GLU A 231 4.60 -11.32 2.47
C GLU A 231 5.61 -10.16 2.41
N SER A 232 5.71 -9.43 3.51
CA SER A 232 6.59 -8.28 3.62
C SER A 232 7.14 -8.22 5.04
N ALA A 233 8.46 -8.12 5.18
CA ALA A 233 9.09 -7.88 6.48
C ALA A 233 8.66 -6.53 7.11
N TRP A 234 7.99 -5.67 6.34
CA TRP A 234 7.50 -4.36 6.77
C TRP A 234 6.00 -4.37 7.10
N ALA A 235 5.29 -5.46 6.81
CA ALA A 235 3.93 -5.70 7.27
C ALA A 235 4.01 -6.45 8.60
N ARG A 236 3.68 -5.76 9.71
CA ARG A 236 3.76 -6.33 11.08
C ARG A 236 2.41 -6.73 11.64
N ASP A 237 1.35 -6.34 10.95
CA ASP A 237 -0.05 -6.66 11.22
C ASP A 237 -0.43 -8.11 10.86
N VAL A 238 0.25 -8.69 9.87
CA VAL A 238 0.07 -10.09 9.48
C VAL A 238 1.38 -10.84 9.73
N PRO A 239 1.45 -11.78 10.69
CA PRO A 239 2.68 -12.49 10.97
C PRO A 239 2.99 -13.51 9.85
N VAL A 240 4.28 -13.84 9.71
CA VAL A 240 4.80 -14.69 8.63
C VAL A 240 4.13 -16.07 8.61
N ASP A 241 3.75 -16.61 9.76
CA ASP A 241 3.06 -17.90 9.90
C ASP A 241 1.62 -17.88 9.35
N ALA A 242 1.01 -16.70 9.17
CA ALA A 242 -0.31 -16.55 8.55
C ALA A 242 -0.29 -16.68 7.01
N PHE A 243 0.89 -16.70 6.37
CA PHE A 243 1.03 -16.83 4.92
C PHE A 243 1.15 -18.29 4.41
N ASP A 244 1.02 -19.27 5.32
CA ASP A 244 1.16 -20.71 5.11
C ASP A 244 2.51 -21.19 4.53
N ALA A 245 2.91 -22.39 4.97
CA ALA A 245 4.25 -22.97 4.98
C ALA A 245 4.91 -23.31 3.61
N LEU A 246 4.63 -22.57 2.54
CA LEU A 246 5.22 -22.78 1.20
C LEU A 246 6.33 -21.78 0.84
N SER A 247 6.63 -20.76 1.67
CA SER A 247 7.68 -19.76 1.39
C SER A 247 9.10 -20.14 1.82
N THR A 248 9.36 -21.39 2.25
CA THR A 248 10.70 -21.84 2.70
C THR A 248 11.80 -21.87 1.61
N ASN A 249 11.64 -21.17 0.49
CA ASN A 249 12.63 -21.10 -0.60
C ASN A 249 13.10 -19.69 -0.98
N LEU A 250 12.82 -18.66 -0.18
CA LEU A 250 13.54 -17.39 -0.34
C LEU A 250 14.67 -17.30 0.68
N ASP A 251 15.89 -17.18 0.17
CA ASP A 251 17.13 -17.09 0.95
C ASP A 251 17.05 -15.89 1.92
N PRO A 252 17.25 -16.10 3.24
CA PRO A 252 17.29 -15.02 4.23
C PRO A 252 18.34 -13.93 3.95
N ARG A 253 19.19 -14.10 2.94
CA ARG A 253 20.20 -13.11 2.51
C ARG A 253 19.68 -12.08 1.50
N GLU A 254 18.41 -12.13 1.12
CA GLU A 254 17.76 -11.11 0.27
C GLU A 254 16.83 -10.14 1.05
N ILE A 255 16.98 -10.05 2.39
CA ILE A 255 16.38 -9.01 3.25
C ILE A 255 17.35 -7.85 3.45
#